data_AF-A0A8J2KLI2-F1
#
_entry.id   AF-A0A8J2KLI2-F1
#
_cell.length_a   1.000
_cell.length_b   1.000
_cell.length_c   1.000
_cell.angle_alpha   90.00
_cell.angle_beta   90.00
_cell.angle_gamma   90.00
#
_symmetry.space_group_name_H-M   'P 1'
#
loop_
_entity.id
_entity.type
_entity.pdbx_description
1 polymer ?
#
loop_
_entity_poly.entity_id
_entity_poly.type
_entity_poly.pdbx_seq_one_letter_code
_entity_poly.pdbx_strand_id
1 'polypeptide(L)'
;IPKIFWKYSSDRVLVMEFSEGGFVNDLEYIQTNKLSPKEIAKKLGQMYSDMIFIHGLVHCDPHPGNILVKKDEKGKLQIVLLDHGLYTELSHDFRYNYSQLWLSIMDSDIEGMKKHSAELGVGEYYHLFSCVVSARSWDTIINKKSGGIVANQVTTSEAEYIRRRISKYIPQLTQIFEKVPRAMILVLKTNDLLRGIEHALKIQKT
;
A
#
# COMPACT_ATOMS: atom_id res chain seq x y z
N ILE A 1 -6.83 -9.39 -14.94
CA ILE A 1 -5.52 -9.90 -15.40
C ILE A 1 -5.72 -10.31 -16.85
N PRO A 2 -5.01 -9.69 -17.81
CA PRO A 2 -5.08 -10.04 -19.22
C PRO A 2 -4.70 -11.51 -19.46
N LYS A 3 -5.39 -12.19 -20.38
CA LYS A 3 -5.02 -13.55 -20.75
C LYS A 3 -3.68 -13.59 -21.48
N ILE A 4 -2.79 -14.50 -21.09
CA ILE A 4 -1.52 -14.73 -21.80
C ILE A 4 -1.75 -15.67 -22.98
N PHE A 5 -1.22 -15.32 -24.15
CA PHE A 5 -1.20 -16.17 -25.33
C PHE A 5 0.17 -16.85 -25.45
N TRP A 6 0.37 -17.94 -24.71
CA TRP A 6 1.64 -18.67 -24.63
C TRP A 6 2.18 -19.12 -25.99
N LYS A 7 1.30 -19.51 -26.93
CA LYS A 7 1.69 -19.92 -28.29
C LYS A 7 2.43 -18.81 -29.08
N TYR A 8 2.16 -17.55 -28.76
CA TYR A 8 2.77 -16.39 -29.41
C TYR A 8 3.85 -15.73 -28.54
N SER A 9 4.15 -16.31 -27.38
CA SER A 9 5.13 -15.78 -26.43
C SER A 9 6.45 -16.56 -26.51
N SER A 10 7.54 -15.89 -26.12
CA SER A 10 8.91 -16.43 -26.04
C SER A 10 9.66 -15.77 -24.90
N ASP A 11 10.91 -16.17 -24.65
CA ASP A 11 11.76 -15.58 -23.60
C ASP A 11 12.01 -14.07 -23.75
N ARG A 12 11.79 -13.51 -24.95
CA ARG A 12 12.01 -12.08 -25.25
C ARG A 12 10.74 -11.32 -25.62
N VAL A 13 9.61 -12.00 -25.78
CA VAL A 13 8.34 -11.39 -26.23
C VAL A 13 7.19 -12.04 -25.48
N LEU A 14 6.43 -11.24 -24.72
CA LEU A 14 5.21 -11.68 -24.05
C LEU A 14 3.99 -11.13 -24.80
N VAL A 15 3.11 -12.02 -25.27
CA VAL A 15 1.88 -11.63 -25.96
C VAL A 15 0.69 -11.88 -25.04
N MET A 16 -0.09 -10.84 -24.80
CA MET A 16 -1.26 -10.85 -23.91
C MET A 16 -2.48 -10.24 -24.59
N GLU A 17 -3.64 -10.53 -24.03
CA GLU A 17 -4.89 -9.87 -24.35
C GLU A 17 -4.76 -8.35 -24.23
N PHE A 18 -5.14 -7.64 -25.30
CA PHE A 18 -5.20 -6.19 -25.26
C PHE A 18 -6.33 -5.77 -24.31
N SER A 19 -5.97 -5.01 -23.28
CA SER A 19 -6.93 -4.49 -22.30
C SER A 19 -7.14 -3.00 -22.54
N GLU A 20 -8.35 -2.64 -22.94
CA GLU A 20 -8.79 -1.25 -22.96
C GLU A 20 -8.89 -0.67 -21.54
N GLY A 21 -8.76 0.65 -21.41
CA GLY A 21 -8.84 1.36 -20.14
C GLY A 21 -7.96 2.61 -20.13
N GLY A 22 -8.11 3.43 -19.10
CA GLY A 22 -7.19 4.53 -18.82
C GLY A 22 -6.25 4.15 -17.68
N PHE A 23 -5.07 4.77 -17.63
CA PHE A 23 -4.17 4.57 -16.51
C PHE A 23 -4.81 5.07 -15.21
N VAL A 24 -4.48 4.44 -14.09
CA VAL A 24 -5.06 4.76 -12.77
C VAL A 24 -4.82 6.20 -12.32
N ASN A 25 -3.79 6.86 -12.84
CA ASN A 25 -3.46 8.26 -12.58
C ASN A 25 -3.99 9.25 -13.64
N ASP A 26 -4.72 8.77 -14.65
CA ASP A 26 -5.32 9.60 -15.69
C ASP A 26 -6.66 10.18 -15.21
N LEU A 27 -6.60 11.37 -14.61
CA LEU A 27 -7.77 12.06 -14.10
C LEU A 27 -8.77 12.46 -15.20
N GLU A 28 -8.29 12.74 -16.41
CA GLU A 28 -9.14 13.14 -17.54
C GLU A 28 -9.96 11.94 -18.04
N TYR A 29 -9.31 10.78 -18.20
CA TYR A 29 -10.00 9.54 -18.52
C TYR A 29 -11.03 9.17 -17.44
N ILE A 30 -10.64 9.26 -16.16
CA ILE A 30 -11.52 8.94 -15.02
C ILE A 30 -12.78 9.82 -15.03
N GLN A 31 -12.63 11.13 -15.26
CA GLN A 31 -13.76 12.06 -15.34
C GLN A 31 -14.65 11.77 -16.55
N THR A 32 -14.04 11.64 -17.74
CA THR A 32 -14.76 11.39 -19.01
C THR A 32 -15.57 10.09 -18.95
N ASN A 33 -15.01 9.05 -18.33
CA ASN A 33 -15.66 7.74 -18.20
C ASN A 33 -16.55 7.62 -16.96
N LYS A 34 -16.75 8.71 -16.21
CA LYS A 34 -17.56 8.75 -14.97
C LYS A 34 -17.16 7.65 -13.99
N LEU A 35 -15.85 7.48 -13.78
CA LEU A 35 -15.28 6.61 -12.77
C LEU A 35 -15.11 7.41 -11.48
N SER A 36 -15.36 6.79 -10.33
CA SER A 36 -15.16 7.45 -9.03
C SER A 36 -13.71 7.25 -8.55
N PRO A 37 -12.91 8.32 -8.37
CA PRO A 37 -11.56 8.20 -7.80
C PRO A 37 -11.57 7.49 -6.44
N LYS A 38 -12.57 7.78 -5.61
CA LYS A 38 -12.74 7.14 -4.29
C LYS A 38 -12.99 5.64 -4.40
N GLU A 39 -13.79 5.20 -5.37
CA GLU A 39 -14.03 3.76 -5.58
C GLU A 39 -12.78 3.07 -6.13
N ILE A 40 -12.00 3.74 -6.99
CA ILE A 40 -10.71 3.24 -7.49
C ILE A 40 -9.75 2.98 -6.34
N ALA A 41 -9.50 3.98 -5.50
CA ALA A 41 -8.61 3.83 -4.34
C ALA A 41 -9.11 2.75 -3.38
N LYS A 42 -10.42 2.74 -3.07
CA LYS A 42 -11.00 1.72 -2.20
C LYS A 42 -10.77 0.32 -2.75
N LYS A 43 -11.02 0.11 -4.05
CA LYS A 43 -10.87 -1.21 -4.68
C LYS A 43 -9.41 -1.64 -4.79
N LEU A 44 -8.49 -0.72 -5.03
CA LEU A 44 -7.04 -0.98 -4.96
C LEU A 44 -6.61 -1.38 -3.55
N GLY A 45 -7.00 -0.60 -2.55
CA GLY A 45 -6.69 -0.88 -1.15
C GLY A 45 -7.24 -2.23 -0.70
N GLN A 46 -8.47 -2.59 -1.08
CA GLN A 46 -9.06 -3.90 -0.83
C GLN A 46 -8.26 -5.02 -1.51
N MET A 47 -7.99 -4.90 -2.80
CA MET A 47 -7.21 -5.90 -3.56
C MET A 47 -5.85 -6.17 -2.92
N TYR A 48 -5.14 -5.10 -2.52
CA TYR A 48 -3.83 -5.23 -1.88
C TYR A 48 -3.90 -5.75 -0.44
N SER A 49 -4.94 -5.37 0.31
CA SER A 49 -5.20 -5.94 1.63
C SER A 49 -5.47 -7.44 1.55
N ASP A 50 -6.24 -7.89 0.57
CA ASP A 50 -6.49 -9.31 0.33
C ASP A 50 -5.20 -10.06 -0.04
N MET A 51 -4.38 -9.48 -0.92
CA MET A 51 -3.07 -10.05 -1.29
C MET A 51 -2.15 -10.21 -0.06
N ILE A 52 -2.07 -9.21 0.81
CA ILE A 52 -1.18 -9.21 1.98
C ILE A 52 -1.74 -10.11 3.08
N PHE A 53 -2.98 -9.87 3.51
CA PHE A 53 -3.51 -10.43 4.74
C PHE A 53 -4.24 -11.76 4.56
N ILE A 54 -4.78 -12.06 3.37
CA ILE A 54 -5.54 -13.29 3.12
C ILE A 54 -4.69 -14.31 2.34
N HIS A 55 -4.18 -13.91 1.18
CA HIS A 55 -3.49 -14.83 0.27
C HIS A 55 -2.01 -14.99 0.61
N GLY A 56 -1.36 -13.94 1.12
CA GLY A 56 0.08 -13.93 1.35
C GLY A 56 0.92 -13.97 0.07
N LEU A 57 0.34 -13.55 -1.06
CA LEU A 57 1.04 -13.40 -2.34
C LEU A 57 0.79 -11.98 -2.83
N VAL A 58 1.83 -11.14 -2.80
CA VAL A 58 1.70 -9.69 -2.97
C VAL A 58 2.40 -9.24 -4.25
N HIS A 59 1.70 -8.44 -5.05
CA HIS A 59 2.26 -7.76 -6.21
C HIS A 59 3.09 -6.55 -5.75
N CYS A 60 4.42 -6.61 -5.77
CA CYS A 60 5.25 -5.58 -5.12
C CYS A 60 5.55 -4.32 -5.95
N ASP A 61 4.92 -4.17 -7.13
CA ASP A 61 5.12 -3.01 -8.00
C ASP A 61 3.81 -2.40 -8.57
N PRO A 62 2.91 -1.83 -7.74
CA PRO A 62 1.72 -1.10 -8.22
C PRO A 62 2.08 0.23 -8.90
N HIS A 63 3.01 0.22 -9.86
CA HIS A 63 3.31 1.42 -10.64
C HIS A 63 2.06 1.84 -11.42
N PRO A 64 1.70 3.14 -11.47
CA PRO A 64 0.50 3.59 -12.17
C PRO A 64 0.42 3.15 -13.64
N GLY A 65 1.57 3.01 -14.29
CA GLY A 65 1.68 2.49 -15.67
C GLY A 65 1.31 1.01 -15.84
N ASN A 66 1.26 0.24 -14.75
CA ASN A 66 0.90 -1.18 -14.77
C ASN A 66 -0.57 -1.41 -14.39
N ILE A 67 -1.32 -0.34 -14.11
CA ILE A 67 -2.68 -0.41 -13.59
C ILE A 67 -3.61 0.40 -14.50
N LEU A 68 -4.53 -0.29 -15.17
CA LEU A 68 -5.62 0.33 -15.90
C LEU A 68 -6.91 0.28 -15.08
N VAL A 69 -7.76 1.27 -15.29
CA VAL A 69 -9.12 1.35 -14.77
C VAL A 69 -10.10 1.46 -15.92
N LYS A 70 -11.20 0.71 -15.83
CA LYS A 70 -12.28 0.73 -16.81
C LYS A 70 -13.62 0.35 -16.18
N LYS A 71 -14.70 0.41 -16.96
CA LYS A 71 -15.97 -0.24 -16.62
C LYS A 71 -16.04 -1.59 -17.32
N ASP A 72 -16.54 -2.59 -16.61
CA ASP A 72 -16.93 -3.85 -17.24
C ASP A 72 -18.23 -3.68 -18.05
N GLU A 73 -18.66 -4.74 -18.75
CA GLU A 73 -19.90 -4.75 -19.54
C GLU A 73 -21.15 -4.43 -18.71
N LYS A 74 -21.09 -4.61 -17.38
CA LYS A 74 -22.17 -4.32 -16.43
C LYS A 74 -22.05 -2.92 -15.81
N GLY A 75 -21.12 -2.11 -16.29
CA GLY A 75 -20.87 -0.74 -15.82
C GLY A 75 -20.11 -0.66 -14.50
N LYS A 76 -19.62 -1.77 -13.94
CA LYS A 76 -18.88 -1.80 -12.67
C LYS A 76 -17.41 -1.46 -12.90
N LEU A 77 -16.82 -0.73 -11.96
CA LEU A 77 -15.39 -0.45 -11.98
C LEU A 77 -14.58 -1.76 -11.99
N GLN A 78 -13.64 -1.87 -12.93
CA GLN A 78 -12.69 -2.96 -13.04
C GLN A 78 -11.26 -2.39 -13.00
N ILE A 79 -10.40 -3.04 -12.22
CA ILE A 79 -8.96 -2.79 -12.20
C ILE A 79 -8.29 -3.87 -13.03
N VAL A 80 -7.39 -3.48 -13.91
CA VAL A 80 -6.59 -4.40 -14.73
C VAL A 80 -5.12 -4.19 -14.37
N LEU A 81 -4.51 -5.25 -13.81
CA LEU A 81 -3.07 -5.33 -13.61
C LEU A 81 -2.43 -5.89 -14.88
N LEU A 82 -1.45 -5.18 -15.43
CA LEU A 82 -0.76 -5.54 -16.67
C LEU A 82 0.53 -6.30 -16.38
N ASP A 83 1.32 -5.77 -15.45
CA ASP A 83 2.58 -6.36 -15.03
C ASP A 83 2.33 -7.37 -13.91
N HIS A 84 3.08 -8.45 -13.95
CA HIS A 84 3.05 -9.53 -12.97
C HIS A 84 4.47 -10.04 -12.67
N GLY A 85 5.51 -9.27 -13.00
CA GLY A 85 6.91 -9.66 -12.92
C GLY A 85 7.51 -9.59 -11.52
N LEU A 86 6.88 -8.88 -10.57
CA LEU A 86 7.37 -8.74 -9.21
C LEU A 86 6.34 -9.15 -8.17
N TYR A 87 6.46 -10.39 -7.70
CA TYR A 87 5.69 -10.94 -6.60
C TYR A 87 6.58 -11.35 -5.43
N THR A 88 6.01 -11.33 -4.24
CA THR A 88 6.63 -11.93 -3.06
C THR A 88 5.61 -12.74 -2.28
N GLU A 89 6.04 -13.86 -1.73
CA GLU A 89 5.26 -14.66 -0.79
C GLU A 89 5.56 -14.20 0.63
N LEU A 90 4.49 -14.06 1.42
CA LEU A 90 4.56 -13.69 2.83
C LEU A 90 4.28 -14.93 3.67
N SER A 91 5.21 -15.24 4.58
CA SER A 91 4.99 -16.33 5.54
C SER A 91 3.79 -16.05 6.42
N HIS A 92 3.18 -17.12 6.96
CA HIS A 92 2.07 -17.00 7.90
C HIS A 92 2.45 -16.14 9.11
N ASP A 93 3.63 -16.36 9.70
CA ASP A 93 4.09 -15.61 10.87
C ASP A 93 4.32 -14.12 10.56
N PHE A 94 4.85 -13.81 9.38
CA PHE A 94 4.97 -12.43 8.92
C PHE A 94 3.60 -11.77 8.85
N ARG A 95 2.64 -12.40 8.18
CA ARG A 95 1.29 -11.88 8.00
C ARG A 95 0.59 -11.68 9.34
N TYR A 96 0.67 -12.67 10.21
CA TYR A 96 0.09 -12.62 11.55
C TYR A 96 0.63 -11.41 12.33
N ASN A 97 1.96 -11.28 12.44
CA ASN A 97 2.56 -10.17 13.18
C ASN A 97 2.29 -8.82 12.51
N TYR A 98 2.25 -8.76 11.18
CA TYR A 98 1.91 -7.54 10.46
C TYR A 98 0.44 -7.12 10.67
N SER A 99 -0.50 -8.07 10.66
CA SER A 99 -1.91 -7.83 11.00
C SER A 99 -2.06 -7.34 12.44
N GLN A 100 -1.41 -8.02 13.39
CA GLN A 100 -1.47 -7.65 14.79
C GLN A 100 -0.84 -6.29 15.06
N LEU A 101 0.23 -5.93 14.35
CA LEU A 101 0.80 -4.60 14.41
C LEU A 101 -0.21 -3.55 13.94
N TRP A 102 -0.89 -3.77 12.81
CA TRP A 102 -1.94 -2.85 12.33
C TRP A 102 -3.09 -2.70 13.32
N LEU A 103 -3.57 -3.80 13.90
CA LEU A 103 -4.60 -3.77 14.96
C LEU A 103 -4.11 -2.96 16.16
N SER A 104 -2.89 -3.20 16.62
CA SER A 104 -2.30 -2.47 17.75
C SER A 104 -2.19 -0.97 17.45
N ILE A 105 -1.79 -0.61 16.23
CA ILE A 105 -1.74 0.78 15.76
C ILE A 105 -3.13 1.43 15.79
N MET A 106 -4.17 0.73 15.33
CA MET A 106 -5.54 1.25 15.31
C MET A 106 -6.11 1.42 16.73
N ASP A 107 -5.80 0.50 17.64
CA ASP A 107 -6.27 0.52 19.04
C ASP A 107 -5.38 1.37 19.97
N SER A 108 -4.33 1.99 19.42
CA SER A 108 -3.29 2.69 20.16
C SER A 108 -2.70 1.83 21.30
N ASP A 109 -2.53 0.52 21.06
CA ASP A 109 -1.92 -0.44 21.98
C ASP A 109 -0.39 -0.46 21.79
N ILE A 110 0.30 0.23 22.70
CA ILE A 110 1.76 0.38 22.65
C ILE A 110 2.46 -0.96 22.88
N GLU A 111 1.94 -1.82 23.76
CA GLU A 111 2.57 -3.11 24.07
C GLU A 111 2.43 -4.07 22.90
N GLY A 112 1.25 -4.10 22.26
CA GLY A 112 1.04 -4.81 21.00
C GLY A 112 1.96 -4.32 19.88
N MET A 113 2.10 -3.00 19.71
CA MET A 113 3.02 -2.41 18.73
C MET A 113 4.46 -2.85 18.98
N LYS A 114 4.93 -2.82 20.23
CA LYS A 114 6.28 -3.22 20.61
C LYS A 114 6.53 -4.70 20.33
N LYS A 115 5.62 -5.56 20.79
CA LYS A 115 5.69 -7.02 20.60
C LYS A 115 5.77 -7.38 19.13
N HIS A 116 4.78 -6.95 18.34
CA HIS A 116 4.68 -7.38 16.94
C HIS A 116 5.73 -6.70 16.04
N SER A 117 6.21 -5.50 16.38
CA SER A 117 7.37 -4.92 15.70
C SER A 117 8.66 -5.71 15.99
N ALA A 118 8.83 -6.23 17.21
CA ALA A 118 9.98 -7.07 17.55
C ALA A 118 9.98 -8.39 16.75
N GLU A 119 8.82 -9.05 16.64
CA GLU A 119 8.64 -10.25 15.80
C GLU A 119 8.89 -10.00 14.30
N LEU A 120 8.73 -8.76 13.85
CA LEU A 120 9.05 -8.34 12.47
C LEU A 120 10.51 -7.89 12.30
N GLY A 121 11.36 -8.03 13.31
CA GLY A 121 12.79 -7.72 13.27
C GLY A 121 13.15 -6.25 13.56
N VAL A 122 12.17 -5.42 13.94
CA VAL A 122 12.37 -3.97 14.19
C VAL A 122 12.90 -3.69 15.59
N GLY A 123 12.47 -4.48 16.58
CA GLY A 123 12.86 -4.31 17.99
C GLY A 123 12.43 -2.97 18.60
N GLU A 124 13.38 -2.27 19.24
CA GLU A 124 13.13 -1.03 20.01
C GLU A 124 12.65 0.16 19.14
N TYR A 125 12.77 0.07 17.81
CA TYR A 125 12.34 1.13 16.90
C TYR A 125 10.85 1.07 16.51
N TYR A 126 10.03 0.32 17.25
CA TYR A 126 8.59 0.13 16.99
C TYR A 126 7.83 1.45 16.79
N HIS A 127 8.20 2.53 17.50
CA HIS A 127 7.56 3.83 17.39
C HIS A 127 7.73 4.44 15.99
N LEU A 128 8.97 4.44 15.49
CA LEU A 128 9.31 4.99 14.18
C LEU A 128 8.74 4.10 13.08
N PHE A 129 8.84 2.79 13.27
CA PHE A 129 8.28 1.83 12.33
C PHE A 129 6.77 1.94 12.20
N SER A 130 6.04 2.12 13.31
CA SER A 130 4.60 2.36 13.29
C SER A 130 4.24 3.63 12.54
N CYS A 131 5.06 4.70 12.65
CA CYS A 131 4.89 5.92 11.85
C CYS A 131 5.07 5.65 10.35
N VAL A 132 6.09 4.88 9.96
CA VAL A 132 6.36 4.55 8.55
C VAL A 132 5.24 3.68 7.96
N VAL A 133 4.87 2.61 8.66
CA VAL A 133 3.81 1.67 8.24
C VAL A 133 2.48 2.38 8.11
N SER A 134 2.11 3.25 9.06
CA SER A 134 0.83 3.96 9.02
C SER A 134 0.83 5.24 8.18
N ALA A 135 2.01 5.81 7.87
CA ALA A 135 2.16 7.19 7.39
C ALA A 135 1.47 8.22 8.29
N ARG A 136 1.44 7.97 9.60
CA ARG A 136 0.89 8.88 10.61
C ARG A 136 1.95 9.32 11.60
N SER A 137 1.73 10.48 12.20
CA SER A 137 2.59 10.96 13.27
C SER A 137 2.38 10.12 14.53
N TRP A 138 3.43 9.94 15.33
CA TRP A 138 3.33 9.21 16.59
C TRP A 138 2.24 9.79 17.50
N ASP A 139 2.14 11.11 17.56
CA ASP A 139 1.12 11.84 18.31
C ASP A 139 -0.30 11.43 17.91
N THR A 140 -0.58 11.25 16.62
CA THR A 140 -1.87 10.75 16.14
C THR A 140 -2.08 9.28 16.50
N ILE A 141 -1.05 8.44 16.36
CA ILE A 141 -1.13 6.99 16.62
C ILE A 141 -1.52 6.73 18.08
N ILE A 142 -0.96 7.48 19.04
CA ILE A 142 -1.20 7.26 20.47
C ILE A 142 -2.43 8.02 21.02
N ASN A 143 -3.01 8.94 20.24
CA ASN A 143 -4.08 9.79 20.73
C ASN A 143 -5.46 9.11 20.63
N LYS A 144 -5.81 8.38 21.70
CA LYS A 144 -7.12 7.73 21.87
C LYS A 144 -8.30 8.71 21.89
N LYS A 145 -8.10 9.96 22.33
CA LYS A 145 -9.19 10.94 22.50
C LYS A 145 -9.72 11.49 21.18
N SER A 146 -8.90 11.46 20.13
CA SER A 146 -9.27 11.95 18.79
C SER A 146 -9.81 10.84 17.88
N GLY A 147 -10.05 9.62 18.40
CA GLY A 147 -10.45 8.45 17.61
C GLY A 147 -9.32 7.82 16.76
N GLY A 148 -8.05 8.10 17.11
CA GLY A 148 -6.87 7.52 16.50
C GLY A 148 -6.74 7.77 14.99
N ILE A 149 -6.14 6.82 14.28
CA ILE A 149 -5.93 6.88 12.82
C ILE A 149 -7.26 6.81 12.06
N VAL A 150 -8.25 6.13 12.63
CA VAL A 150 -9.54 5.84 11.98
C VAL A 150 -10.42 7.09 11.87
N ALA A 151 -10.37 7.97 12.87
CA ALA A 151 -11.21 9.17 12.89
C ALA A 151 -10.55 10.41 12.27
N ASN A 152 -9.22 10.46 12.17
CA ASN A 152 -8.49 11.64 11.69
C ASN A 152 -8.02 11.46 10.25
N GLN A 153 -8.47 12.32 9.34
CA GLN A 153 -7.95 12.38 7.98
C GLN A 153 -6.49 12.85 7.98
N VAL A 154 -5.69 12.30 7.07
CA VAL A 154 -4.31 12.74 6.87
C VAL A 154 -4.33 14.18 6.36
N THR A 155 -3.65 15.09 7.06
CA THR A 155 -3.51 16.48 6.65
C THR A 155 -2.15 16.71 6.00
N THR A 156 -2.07 17.70 5.10
CA THR A 156 -0.81 18.12 4.46
C THR A 156 0.23 18.53 5.50
N SER A 157 -0.21 19.17 6.60
CA SER A 157 0.65 19.56 7.72
C SER A 157 1.21 18.36 8.50
N GLU A 158 0.43 17.28 8.65
CA GLU A 158 0.90 16.03 9.27
C GLU A 158 1.95 15.36 8.36
N ALA A 159 1.70 15.33 7.05
CA ALA A 159 2.65 14.76 6.09
C ALA A 159 4.00 15.53 6.08
N GLU A 160 3.97 16.87 6.11
CA GLU A 160 5.18 17.70 6.22
C GLU A 160 5.91 17.50 7.56
N TYR A 161 5.15 17.42 8.65
CA TYR A 161 5.71 17.13 9.98
C TYR A 161 6.46 15.80 10.00
N ILE A 162 5.83 14.74 9.45
CA ILE A 162 6.43 13.42 9.33
C ILE A 162 7.70 13.49 8.48
N ARG A 163 7.65 14.10 7.28
CA ARG A 163 8.83 14.23 6.40
C ARG A 163 9.99 14.93 7.09
N ARG A 164 9.75 16.05 7.76
CA ARG A 164 10.79 16.82 8.47
C ARG A 164 11.42 16.01 9.61
N ARG A 165 10.64 15.16 10.28
CA ARG A 165 11.13 14.32 11.38
C ARG A 165 11.82 13.06 10.87
N ILE A 166 11.32 12.43 9.81
CA ILE A 166 11.92 11.27 9.14
C ILE A 166 13.36 11.55 8.71
N SER A 167 13.66 12.74 8.16
CA SER A 167 15.04 13.08 7.77
C SER A 167 16.04 13.00 8.93
N LYS A 168 15.59 13.27 10.17
CA LYS A 168 16.42 13.14 11.38
C LYS A 168 16.63 11.69 11.81
N TYR A 169 15.78 10.79 11.34
CA TYR A 169 15.80 9.37 11.69
C TYR A 169 16.35 8.47 10.57
N ILE A 170 16.86 9.04 9.47
CA ILE A 170 17.46 8.26 8.36
C ILE A 170 18.48 7.22 8.88
N PRO A 171 19.43 7.55 9.78
CA PRO A 171 20.37 6.56 10.29
C PRO A 171 19.70 5.39 11.02
N GLN A 172 18.67 5.66 11.82
CA GLN A 172 17.90 4.64 12.54
C GLN A 172 17.04 3.81 11.58
N LEU A 173 16.46 4.44 10.55
CA LEU A 173 15.71 3.73 9.50
C LEU A 173 16.60 2.74 8.76
N THR A 174 17.86 3.09 8.46
CA THR A 174 18.81 2.16 7.85
C THR A 174 19.02 0.93 8.74
N GLN A 175 19.18 1.11 10.05
CA GLN A 175 19.33 -0.01 10.99
C GLN A 175 18.09 -0.89 11.10
N ILE A 176 16.89 -0.31 10.96
CA ILE A 176 15.64 -1.06 10.88
C ILE A 176 15.60 -1.88 9.59
N PHE A 177 15.89 -1.25 8.45
CA PHE A 177 15.81 -1.88 7.15
C PHE A 177 16.85 -3.00 6.94
N GLU A 178 17.98 -2.95 7.64
CA GLU A 178 18.95 -4.05 7.68
C GLU A 178 18.43 -5.30 8.40
N LYS A 179 17.52 -5.14 9.37
CA LYS A 179 17.05 -6.24 10.23
C LYS A 179 15.70 -6.81 9.83
N VAL A 180 14.83 -6.00 9.22
CA VAL A 180 13.51 -6.47 8.79
C VAL A 180 13.62 -7.46 7.62
N PRO A 181 12.70 -8.44 7.52
CA PRO A 181 12.64 -9.33 6.37
C PRO A 181 12.52 -8.56 5.05
N ARG A 182 13.14 -9.06 3.97
CA ARG A 182 13.03 -8.44 2.63
C ARG A 182 11.58 -8.25 2.19
N ALA A 183 10.71 -9.18 2.56
CA ALA A 183 9.27 -9.10 2.35
C ALA A 183 8.66 -7.80 2.92
N MET A 184 9.14 -7.33 4.08
CA MET A 184 8.70 -6.06 4.66
C MET A 184 9.05 -4.87 3.76
N ILE A 185 10.26 -4.83 3.22
CA ILE A 185 10.69 -3.73 2.34
C ILE A 185 9.79 -3.65 1.11
N LEU A 186 9.45 -4.81 0.54
CA LEU A 186 8.54 -4.89 -0.60
C LEU A 186 7.11 -4.46 -0.26
N VAL A 187 6.59 -4.86 0.91
CA VAL A 187 5.28 -4.41 1.41
C VAL A 187 5.27 -2.90 1.64
N LEU A 188 6.32 -2.33 2.24
CA LEU A 188 6.45 -0.88 2.43
C LEU A 188 6.47 -0.13 1.10
N LYS A 189 7.29 -0.60 0.13
CA LYS A 189 7.33 -0.03 -1.22
C LYS A 189 5.94 -0.06 -1.87
N THR A 190 5.22 -1.18 -1.73
CA THR A 190 3.87 -1.36 -2.26
C THR A 190 2.90 -0.35 -1.65
N ASN A 191 2.91 -0.19 -0.33
CA ASN A 191 2.07 0.77 0.38
C ASN A 191 2.36 2.21 -0.05
N ASP A 192 3.62 2.57 -0.25
CA ASP A 192 4.00 3.92 -0.67
C ASP A 192 3.59 4.22 -2.11
N LEU A 193 3.70 3.26 -3.03
CA LEU A 193 3.19 3.40 -4.39
C LEU A 193 1.66 3.53 -4.41
N LEU A 194 0.94 2.77 -3.58
CA LEU A 194 -0.52 2.91 -3.43
C LEU A 194 -0.91 4.29 -2.90
N ARG A 195 -0.21 4.81 -1.89
CA ARG A 195 -0.41 6.18 -1.40
C ARG A 195 -0.15 7.22 -2.49
N GLY A 196 0.87 7.00 -3.32
CA GLY A 196 1.14 7.82 -4.49
C GLY A 196 -0.04 7.87 -5.46
N ILE A 197 -0.69 6.74 -5.72
CA ILE A 197 -1.90 6.66 -6.53
C ILE A 197 -3.06 7.41 -5.86
N GLU A 198 -3.31 7.19 -4.57
CA GLU A 198 -4.38 7.90 -3.83
C GLU A 198 -4.21 9.42 -3.87
N HIS A 199 -2.96 9.89 -3.75
CA HIS A 199 -2.62 11.30 -3.88
C HIS A 199 -2.87 11.82 -5.31
N ALA A 200 -2.46 11.08 -6.34
CA ALA A 200 -2.72 11.43 -7.74
C ALA A 200 -4.22 11.50 -8.04
N LEU A 201 -5.02 10.65 -7.40
CA LEU A 201 -6.49 10.64 -7.48
C LEU A 201 -7.17 11.80 -6.73
N LYS A 202 -6.41 12.69 -6.06
CA LYS A 202 -6.90 13.85 -5.30
C LYS A 202 -7.95 13.50 -4.24
N ILE A 203 -7.80 12.35 -3.59
CA ILE A 203 -8.74 11.87 -2.57
C ILE A 203 -8.49 12.54 -1.21
N GLN A 204 -7.25 12.93 -0.96
CA GLN A 204 -6.87 13.74 0.20
C GLN A 204 -7.28 15.20 -0.08
N LYS A 205 -8.13 15.76 0.80
CA LYS A 205 -8.52 17.17 0.70
C LYS A 205 -7.31 18.04 1.06
N THR A 206 -7.02 19.01 0.20
CA THR A 206 -6.13 20.13 0.49
C THR A 206 -6.61 20.93 1.69
#